data_AF-A0A383D3F1-F1
#
_entry.id   AF-A0A383D3F1-F1
#
_cell.length_a   1.000
_cell.length_b   1.000
_cell.length_c   1.000
_cell.angle_alpha   90.00
_cell.angle_beta   90.00
_cell.angle_gamma   90.00
#
_symmetry.space_group_name_H-M   'P 1'
#
loop_
_entity.id
_entity.type
_entity.pdbx_description
1 polymer ?
#
loop_
_entity_poly.entity_id
_entity_poly.type
_entity_poly.pdbx_seq_one_letter_code
_entity_poly.pdbx_strand_id
1 'polypeptide(L)'
;MLRLTVNMGSSHHRLINLYFEDVNIGQEIWTKSHIVTENDILTFAEVTRDRHPLHTDPEYCKKTEFGKPIAHGLLGLSLMEGLKAESRIYEQTS
;
A
#
# COMPACT_ATOMS: atom_id res chain seq x y z
N MET A 1 2.99 -1.60 13.75
CA MET A 1 3.54 -2.96 13.63
C MET A 1 2.68 -3.86 14.51
N LEU A 2 1.72 -4.58 13.93
CA LEU A 2 1.04 -5.67 14.63
C LEU A 2 1.67 -6.98 14.18
N ARG A 3 1.97 -7.85 15.15
CA ARG A 3 2.74 -9.08 14.97
C ARG A 3 1.91 -10.24 15.53
N LEU A 4 1.59 -11.22 14.71
CA LEU A 4 1.18 -12.55 15.15
C LEU A 4 1.90 -13.59 14.28
N THR A 5 2.27 -14.70 14.90
CA THR A 5 3.23 -15.69 14.38
C THR A 5 2.50 -16.98 14.06
N VAL A 6 2.74 -17.57 12.89
CA VAL A 6 2.50 -19.01 12.67
C VAL A 6 3.73 -19.63 12.00
N ASN A 7 4.09 -20.80 12.52
CA ASN A 7 5.17 -21.67 12.06
C ASN A 7 4.86 -22.18 10.64
N MET A 8 5.54 -21.64 9.63
CA MET A 8 5.55 -22.27 8.32
C MET A 8 6.56 -23.41 8.35
N GLY A 9 6.06 -24.64 8.26
CA GLY A 9 6.89 -25.76 7.83
C GLY A 9 7.59 -25.36 6.52
N SER A 10 8.90 -25.62 6.47
CA SER A 10 9.88 -25.14 5.50
C SER A 10 9.43 -25.18 4.04
N SER A 11 8.73 -24.14 3.55
CA SER A 11 8.53 -23.86 2.12
C SER A 11 7.90 -22.47 1.95
N HIS A 12 8.71 -21.49 1.53
CA HIS A 12 8.23 -20.23 0.95
C HIS A 12 7.56 -20.51 -0.41
N HIS A 13 6.35 -21.06 -0.40
CA HIS A 13 5.60 -21.27 -1.63
C HIS A 13 5.04 -19.91 -2.08
N ARG A 14 5.45 -19.43 -3.25
CA ARG A 14 4.76 -18.32 -3.91
C ARG A 14 3.35 -18.82 -4.25
N LEU A 15 2.34 -18.27 -3.59
CA LEU A 15 0.94 -18.46 -3.99
C LEU A 15 0.76 -17.71 -5.31
N ILE A 16 0.80 -18.43 -6.42
CA ILE A 16 0.45 -17.91 -7.75
C ILE A 16 -0.94 -18.46 -8.04
N ASN A 17 -1.88 -17.60 -8.46
CA ASN A 17 -3.22 -17.98 -8.90
C ASN A 17 -4.11 -18.66 -7.83
N LEU A 18 -4.48 -17.93 -6.78
CA LEU A 18 -5.48 -18.34 -5.80
C LEU A 18 -6.86 -18.45 -6.46
N TYR A 19 -7.49 -19.61 -6.35
CA TYR A 19 -8.91 -19.81 -6.62
C TYR A 19 -9.74 -19.66 -5.34
N PHE A 20 -11.07 -19.68 -5.47
CA PHE A 20 -11.97 -19.53 -4.32
C PHE A 20 -11.74 -20.62 -3.28
N GLU A 21 -11.51 -21.85 -3.72
CA GLU A 21 -11.33 -23.04 -2.89
C GLU A 21 -10.00 -23.02 -2.11
N ASP A 22 -9.03 -22.22 -2.55
CA ASP A 22 -7.72 -22.09 -1.90
C ASP A 22 -7.75 -21.12 -0.71
N VAL A 23 -8.81 -20.29 -0.60
CA VAL A 23 -8.92 -19.26 0.44
C VAL A 23 -9.35 -19.87 1.77
N ASN A 24 -8.48 -19.75 2.77
CA ASN A 24 -8.80 -20.15 4.13
C ASN A 24 -9.18 -18.92 4.98
N ILE A 25 -10.22 -19.06 5.82
CA ILE A 25 -10.58 -17.99 6.77
C ILE A 25 -9.40 -17.74 7.73
N GLY A 26 -9.03 -16.47 7.86
CA GLY A 26 -7.88 -16.06 8.68
C GLY A 26 -6.53 -16.14 7.96
N GLN A 27 -6.51 -16.47 6.67
CA GLN A 27 -5.30 -16.42 5.85
C GLN A 27 -4.82 -14.98 5.66
N GLU A 28 -3.53 -14.76 5.92
CA GLU A 28 -2.85 -13.48 5.70
C GLU A 28 -1.80 -13.62 4.61
N ILE A 29 -1.67 -12.60 3.77
CA ILE A 29 -0.67 -12.52 2.71
C ILE A 29 0.06 -11.19 2.86
N TRP A 30 1.38 -11.22 2.77
CA TRP A 30 2.23 -10.05 2.88
C TRP A 30 2.74 -9.64 1.49
N THR A 31 2.51 -8.37 1.14
CA THR A 31 3.12 -7.76 -0.03
C THR A 31 4.55 -7.34 0.26
N LYS A 32 5.29 -6.94 -0.77
CA LYS A 32 6.56 -6.24 -0.57
C LYS A 32 6.29 -4.87 0.07
N SER A 33 7.22 -4.43 0.92
CA SER A 33 7.17 -3.06 1.45
C SER A 33 7.53 -2.05 0.37
N HIS A 34 6.92 -0.87 0.47
CA HIS A 34 7.21 0.29 -0.37
C HIS A 34 7.42 1.52 0.52
N ILE A 35 8.44 2.32 0.21
CA ILE A 35 8.73 3.57 0.93
C ILE A 35 8.11 4.70 0.14
N VAL A 36 7.11 5.37 0.72
CA VAL A 36 6.51 6.56 0.11
C VAL A 36 7.47 7.73 0.28
N THR A 37 7.79 8.36 -0.85
CA THR A 37 8.66 9.54 -0.94
C THR A 37 7.86 10.80 -1.22
N GLU A 38 8.49 11.96 -1.06
CA GLU A 38 7.89 13.25 -1.45
C GLU A 38 7.53 13.27 -2.94
N ASN A 39 8.36 12.67 -3.80
CA ASN A 39 8.08 12.58 -5.22
C ASN A 39 6.80 11.80 -5.52
N ASP A 40 6.50 10.75 -4.77
CA ASP A 40 5.25 9.99 -4.95
C ASP A 40 4.02 10.84 -4.60
N ILE A 41 4.11 11.63 -3.52
CA ILE A 41 3.05 12.55 -3.10
C ILE A 41 2.82 13.63 -4.16
N LEU A 42 3.89 14.25 -4.66
CA LEU A 42 3.80 15.29 -5.69
C LEU A 42 3.27 14.71 -7.02
N THR A 43 3.75 13.54 -7.43
CA THR A 43 3.29 12.88 -8.66
C THR A 43 1.81 12.53 -8.57
N PHE A 44 1.36 12.03 -7.42
CA PHE A 44 -0.04 11.71 -7.20
C PHE A 44 -0.92 12.97 -7.22
N ALA A 45 -0.46 14.08 -6.61
CA ALA A 45 -1.14 15.37 -6.69
C ALA A 45 -1.30 15.87 -8.13
N GLU A 46 -0.27 15.68 -8.98
CA GLU A 46 -0.31 16.08 -10.38
C GLU A 46 -1.32 15.26 -11.20
N VAL A 47 -1.29 13.93 -11.06
CA VAL A 47 -2.18 13.03 -11.81
C VAL A 47 -3.64 13.20 -11.39
N THR A 48 -3.89 13.32 -10.09
CA THR A 48 -5.26 13.43 -9.55
C THR A 48 -5.80 14.85 -9.56
N ARG A 49 -4.92 15.85 -9.72
CA ARG A 49 -5.20 17.28 -9.52
C ARG A 49 -5.56 17.65 -8.08
N ASP A 50 -5.42 16.75 -7.12
CA ASP A 50 -5.54 17.05 -5.71
C ASP A 50 -4.24 17.69 -5.20
N ARG A 51 -4.17 19.01 -5.34
CA ARG A 51 -3.05 19.85 -4.90
C ARG A 51 -3.34 20.56 -3.58
N HIS A 52 -4.19 19.99 -2.71
CA HIS A 52 -4.46 20.60 -1.42
C HIS A 52 -3.13 20.85 -0.67
N PRO A 53 -2.91 22.04 -0.05
CA PRO A 53 -1.62 22.44 0.51
C PRO A 53 -1.13 21.53 1.65
N LEU A 54 -2.03 20.74 2.26
CA LEU A 54 -1.68 19.69 3.22
C LEU A 54 -0.74 18.61 2.63
N HIS A 55 -0.72 18.46 1.31
CA HIS A 55 0.12 17.48 0.60
C HIS A 55 1.34 18.11 -0.07
N THR A 56 1.36 19.44 -0.27
CA THR A 56 2.32 20.09 -1.19
C THR A 56 3.04 21.31 -0.62
N ASP A 57 2.55 21.90 0.49
CA ASP A 57 3.09 23.16 1.03
C ASP A 57 3.59 22.98 2.48
N PRO A 58 4.92 22.95 2.68
CA PRO A 58 5.51 22.90 4.02
C PRO A 58 5.15 24.08 4.93
N GLU A 59 5.00 25.30 4.41
CA GLU A 59 4.68 26.49 5.22
C GLU A 59 3.23 26.47 5.70
N TYR A 60 2.31 25.99 4.86
CA TYR A 60 0.96 25.70 5.28
C TYR A 60 0.93 24.64 6.39
N CYS A 61 1.68 23.55 6.22
CA CYS A 61 1.68 22.43 7.16
C CYS A 61 2.29 22.76 8.53
N LYS A 62 3.20 23.73 8.64
CA LYS A 62 3.69 24.21 9.96
C LYS A 62 2.58 24.73 10.88
N LYS A 63 1.44 25.14 10.30
CA LYS A 63 0.27 25.66 11.03
C LYS A 63 -0.76 24.57 11.36
N THR A 64 -0.56 23.34 10.87
CA THR A 64 -1.44 22.20 11.12
C THR A 64 -0.83 21.29 12.19
N GLU A 65 -1.60 20.35 12.72
CA GLU A 65 -1.11 19.35 13.68
C GLU A 65 -0.02 18.43 13.12
N PHE A 66 0.10 18.34 11.80
CA PHE A 66 1.05 17.45 11.14
C PHE A 66 2.47 18.03 11.04
N GLY A 67 2.60 19.37 11.01
CA GLY A 67 3.89 20.07 10.96
C GLY A 67 4.70 19.94 9.67
N LYS A 68 4.31 19.04 8.76
CA LYS A 68 4.91 18.81 7.44
C LYS A 68 3.89 18.19 6.47
N PRO A 69 4.16 18.21 5.14
CA PRO A 69 3.29 17.56 4.19
C PRO A 69 3.08 16.08 4.49
N ILE A 70 1.86 15.60 4.27
CA ILE A 70 1.48 14.18 4.42
C ILE A 70 0.96 13.64 3.10
N ALA A 71 1.07 12.32 2.91
CA ALA A 71 0.52 11.66 1.73
C ALA A 71 -1.01 11.75 1.68
N HIS A 72 -1.58 11.75 0.47
CA HIS A 72 -3.02 11.59 0.27
C HIS A 72 -3.49 10.24 0.81
N GLY A 73 -4.67 10.19 1.43
CA GLY A 73 -5.26 8.90 1.82
C GLY A 73 -5.48 7.97 0.61
N LEU A 74 -5.88 8.55 -0.53
CA LEU A 74 -6.07 7.81 -1.77
C LEU A 74 -4.74 7.31 -2.38
N LEU A 75 -3.61 7.99 -2.15
CA LEU A 75 -2.30 7.47 -2.56
C LEU A 75 -2.02 6.14 -1.86
N GLY A 76 -2.27 6.06 -0.55
CA GLY A 76 -2.11 4.82 0.21
C GLY A 76 -3.01 3.68 -0.29
N LEU A 77 -4.27 3.99 -0.58
CA LEU A 77 -5.22 2.99 -1.11
C LEU A 77 -4.82 2.50 -2.52
N SER A 78 -4.44 3.42 -3.42
CA SER A 78 -3.98 3.06 -4.75
C SER A 78 -2.69 2.25 -4.72
N LEU A 79 -1.75 2.60 -3.85
CA LEU A 79 -0.51 1.85 -3.66
C LEU A 79 -0.77 0.43 -3.12
N MET A 80 -1.71 0.27 -2.18
CA MET A 80 -2.11 -1.04 -1.66
C MET A 80 -2.57 -1.97 -2.79
N GLU A 81 -3.44 -1.50 -3.69
CA GLU A 81 -3.90 -2.30 -4.84
C GLU A 81 -2.76 -2.61 -5.82
N GLY A 82 -1.84 -1.66 -6.07
CA GLY A 82 -0.65 -1.91 -6.87
C GLY A 82 0.24 -3.01 -6.29
N LEU A 83 0.54 -2.95 -4.99
CA LEU A 83 1.33 -3.96 -4.28
C LEU A 83 0.64 -5.33 -4.25
N LYS A 84 -0.69 -5.35 -4.16
CA LYS A 84 -1.49 -6.57 -4.29
C LYS A 84 -1.36 -7.15 -5.70
N ALA A 85 -1.45 -6.34 -6.75
CA ALA A 85 -1.25 -6.80 -8.12
C ALA A 85 0.16 -7.37 -8.34
N GLU A 86 1.21 -6.72 -7.82
CA GLU A 86 2.60 -7.19 -7.88
C GLU A 86 2.84 -8.53 -7.17
N SER A 87 1.99 -8.89 -6.20
CA SER A 87 2.06 -10.18 -5.52
C SER A 87 1.68 -11.36 -6.43
N ARG A 88 1.00 -11.10 -7.56
CA ARG A 88 0.58 -12.08 -8.58
C ARG A 88 -0.32 -13.21 -8.05
N ILE A 89 -0.97 -12.97 -6.91
CA ILE A 89 -1.86 -13.96 -6.29
C ILE A 89 -3.14 -14.22 -7.09
N TYR A 90 -3.52 -13.34 -8.03
CA TYR A 90 -4.70 -13.50 -8.90
C TYR A 90 -4.41 -13.27 -10.39
N GLU A 91 -3.18 -13.53 -10.85
CA GLU A 91 -2.74 -13.17 -12.21
C GLU A 91 -3.58 -13.83 -13.32
N GLN A 92 -4.11 -15.03 -13.07
CA GLN A 92 -4.97 -15.78 -14.01
C GLN A 92 -6.31 -16.20 -13.38
N THR A 93 -6.62 -15.72 -12.18
CA THR A 93 -7.78 -16.19 -11.39
C THR A 93 -8.70 -15.07 -10.94
N SER A 94 -8.40 -13.82 -11.35
CA SER A 94 -9.28 -12.67 -11.11
C SER A 94 -10.44 -12.59 -12.10
#